data_AF-A0A968KGA7-F1
#
_entry.id   AF-A0A968KGA7-F1
#
_cell.length_a   1.000
_cell.length_b   1.000
_cell.length_c   1.000
_cell.angle_alpha   90.00
_cell.angle_beta   90.00
_cell.angle_gamma   90.00
#
_symmetry.space_group_name_H-M   'P 1'
#
loop_
_entity.id
_entity.type
_entity.pdbx_description
1 polymer ?
#
loop_
_entity_poly.entity_id
_entity_poly.type
_entity_poly.pdbx_seq_one_letter_code
_entity_poly.pdbx_strand_id
1 'polypeptide(L)'
;MTRTLKILDGLTGICLIVFVLFSMFSISVTQIALGLGALVWLARTQLTGSWKDQQWPLGIPFLVFSLACLLAVLTAVDPAVSLKPLKKLLLILTVFWVANTVQGARQRDLLVLLLVISACGASLYGFYQAFTTSVTLKTRVEGTMSIYMTFAGLLMLVGLLSLARFLFRKPREPGMGLAAGLILICLLL
;
A
#
# COMPACT_ATOMS: atom_id res chain seq x y z
N MET A 1 -1.75 -29.19 -13.60
CA MET A 1 -1.72 -27.74 -13.94
C MET A 1 -2.79 -26.94 -13.18
N THR A 2 -4.06 -27.37 -13.16
CA THR A 2 -5.18 -26.67 -12.49
C THR A 2 -5.03 -26.52 -10.97
N ARG A 3 -4.46 -27.50 -10.25
CA ARG A 3 -4.22 -27.41 -8.79
C ARG A 3 -3.15 -26.37 -8.44
N THR A 4 -2.07 -26.31 -9.21
CA THR A 4 -0.97 -25.34 -9.03
C THR A 4 -1.48 -23.90 -9.23
N LEU A 5 -2.26 -23.65 -10.28
CA LEU A 5 -2.84 -22.33 -10.54
C LEU A 5 -3.76 -21.87 -9.41
N LYS A 6 -4.63 -22.75 -8.89
CA LYS A 6 -5.49 -22.44 -7.73
C LYS A 6 -4.68 -22.08 -6.47
N ILE A 7 -3.56 -22.76 -6.24
CA ILE A 7 -2.66 -22.45 -5.11
C ILE A 7 -2.03 -21.06 -5.31
N LEU A 8 -1.52 -20.76 -6.51
CA LEU A 8 -0.93 -19.46 -6.82
C LEU A 8 -1.96 -18.32 -6.67
N ASP A 9 -3.19 -18.51 -7.13
CA ASP A 9 -4.28 -17.53 -6.98
C ASP A 9 -4.59 -17.27 -5.50
N GLY A 10 -4.74 -18.33 -4.71
CA GLY A 10 -4.98 -18.21 -3.26
C GLY A 10 -3.84 -17.51 -2.54
N LEU A 11 -2.60 -17.85 -2.87
CA LEU A 11 -1.40 -17.29 -2.25
C LEU A 11 -1.22 -15.81 -2.60
N THR A 12 -1.51 -15.44 -3.85
CA THR A 12 -1.52 -14.03 -4.30
C THR A 12 -2.56 -13.22 -3.52
N GLY A 13 -3.77 -13.76 -3.33
CA GLY A 13 -4.81 -13.12 -2.55
C GLY A 13 -4.46 -12.96 -1.06
N ILE A 14 -3.86 -13.99 -0.45
CA ILE A 14 -3.39 -13.93 0.95
C ILE A 14 -2.31 -12.89 1.11
N CYS A 15 -1.30 -12.87 0.24
CA CYS A 15 -0.25 -11.84 0.25
C CYS A 15 -0.83 -10.43 0.17
N LEU A 16 -1.87 -10.24 -0.65
CA LEU A 16 -2.53 -8.94 -0.80
C LEU A 16 -3.29 -8.53 0.46
N ILE A 17 -4.00 -9.46 1.11
CA ILE A 17 -4.68 -9.21 2.40
C ILE A 17 -3.66 -8.84 3.48
N VAL A 18 -2.57 -9.61 3.60
CA VAL A 18 -1.48 -9.34 4.55
C VAL A 18 -0.84 -7.98 4.28
N PHE A 19 -0.56 -7.67 3.01
CA PHE A 19 -0.03 -6.37 2.59
C PHE A 19 -0.92 -5.21 3.06
N VAL A 20 -2.22 -5.28 2.81
CA VAL A 20 -3.17 -4.23 3.20
C VAL A 20 -3.30 -4.12 4.72
N LEU A 21 -3.45 -5.25 5.40
CA LEU A 21 -3.69 -5.28 6.85
C LEU A 21 -2.48 -4.75 7.64
N PHE A 22 -1.26 -5.05 7.21
CA PHE A 22 -0.04 -4.60 7.89
C PHE A 22 0.52 -3.27 7.37
N SER A 23 -0.04 -2.69 6.30
CA SER A 23 0.43 -1.42 5.72
C SER A 23 0.49 -0.27 6.73
N MET A 24 -0.39 -0.27 7.73
CA MET A 24 -0.46 0.76 8.79
C MET A 24 0.40 0.43 10.02
N PHE A 25 0.94 -0.78 10.12
CA PHE A 25 1.65 -1.24 11.32
C PHE A 25 3.13 -1.53 11.10
N SER A 26 3.50 -2.09 9.94
CA SER A 26 4.88 -2.55 9.71
C SER A 26 5.30 -2.43 8.25
N ILE A 27 6.33 -1.62 8.00
CA ILE A 27 6.96 -1.47 6.68
C ILE A 27 7.58 -2.80 6.23
N SER A 28 8.27 -3.51 7.12
CA SER A 28 8.96 -4.76 6.79
C SER A 28 7.99 -5.85 6.34
N VAL A 29 6.89 -6.06 7.08
CA VAL A 29 5.87 -7.07 6.72
C VAL A 29 5.23 -6.71 5.39
N THR A 30 4.93 -5.43 5.19
CA THR A 30 4.35 -4.92 3.93
C THR A 30 5.28 -5.16 2.74
N GLN A 31 6.59 -4.91 2.90
CA GLN A 31 7.58 -5.16 1.85
C GLN A 31 7.76 -6.65 1.53
N ILE A 32 7.74 -7.52 2.55
CA ILE A 32 7.82 -8.97 2.36
C ILE A 32 6.57 -9.48 1.63
N ALA A 33 5.39 -9.07 2.06
CA ALA A 33 4.12 -9.46 1.43
C ALA A 33 4.04 -8.99 -0.03
N LEU A 34 4.52 -7.77 -0.30
CA LEU A 34 4.65 -7.23 -1.66
C LEU A 34 5.61 -8.05 -2.50
N GLY A 35 6.81 -8.34 -1.99
CA GLY A 35 7.82 -9.11 -2.71
C GLY A 35 7.33 -10.51 -3.07
N LEU A 36 6.79 -11.23 -2.09
CA LEU A 36 6.22 -12.57 -2.29
C LEU A 36 5.01 -12.52 -3.23
N GLY A 37 4.07 -11.62 -3.01
CA GLY A 37 2.86 -11.49 -3.82
C GLY A 37 3.17 -11.17 -5.28
N ALA A 38 4.10 -10.24 -5.52
CA ALA A 38 4.53 -9.87 -6.86
C ALA A 38 5.30 -11.02 -7.56
N LEU A 39 6.17 -11.73 -6.84
CA LEU A 39 6.89 -12.90 -7.39
C LEU A 39 5.93 -14.03 -7.76
N VAL A 40 4.94 -14.32 -6.91
CA VAL A 40 3.93 -15.35 -7.14
C VAL A 40 3.06 -14.98 -8.34
N TRP A 41 2.66 -13.71 -8.44
CA TRP A 41 1.93 -13.19 -9.59
C TRP A 41 2.76 -13.30 -10.88
N LEU A 42 4.05 -12.93 -10.87
CA LEU A 42 4.94 -13.08 -12.02
C LEU A 42 5.14 -14.54 -12.43
N ALA A 43 5.34 -15.43 -11.45
CA ALA A 43 5.47 -16.87 -11.71
C ALA A 43 4.19 -17.42 -12.34
N ARG A 44 3.03 -17.01 -11.84
CA ARG A 44 1.73 -17.35 -12.42
C ARG A 44 1.64 -16.90 -13.88
N THR A 45 1.93 -15.63 -14.17
CA THR A 45 1.82 -15.07 -15.53
C THR A 45 2.78 -15.74 -16.51
N GLN A 46 3.97 -16.13 -16.06
CA GLN A 46 4.92 -16.90 -16.86
C GLN A 46 4.38 -18.32 -17.16
N LEU A 47 3.81 -19.00 -16.17
CA LEU A 47 3.30 -20.37 -16.33
C LEU A 47 2.01 -20.43 -17.18
N THR A 48 1.17 -19.40 -17.14
CA THR A 48 -0.05 -19.32 -17.94
C THR A 48 0.17 -18.71 -19.33
N GLY A 49 1.33 -18.11 -19.59
CA GLY A 49 1.60 -17.39 -20.84
C GLY A 49 0.70 -16.16 -21.05
N SER A 50 -0.01 -15.71 -20.02
CA SER A 50 -1.07 -14.69 -20.13
C SER A 50 -0.57 -13.25 -20.10
N TRP A 51 0.65 -13.01 -20.60
CA TRP A 51 1.27 -11.68 -20.64
C TRP A 51 0.45 -10.67 -21.47
N LYS A 52 -0.23 -11.15 -22.51
CA LYS A 52 -1.09 -10.34 -23.39
C LYS A 52 -2.41 -9.92 -22.74
N ASP A 53 -2.90 -10.70 -21.79
CA ASP A 53 -4.18 -10.45 -21.10
C ASP A 53 -4.02 -9.56 -19.87
N GLN A 54 -2.77 -9.21 -19.54
CA GLN A 54 -2.44 -8.40 -18.39
C GLN A 54 -2.78 -6.93 -18.62
N GLN A 55 -3.42 -6.32 -17.63
CA GLN A 55 -3.69 -4.88 -17.59
C GLN A 55 -2.40 -4.14 -17.22
N TRP A 56 -2.00 -3.19 -18.06
CA TRP A 56 -0.83 -2.32 -17.83
C TRP A 56 -1.27 -0.86 -17.61
N PRO A 57 -2.06 -0.56 -16.56
CA PRO A 57 -2.47 0.82 -16.29
C PRO A 57 -1.23 1.68 -16.06
N LEU A 58 -1.12 2.79 -16.79
CA LEU A 58 0.03 3.70 -16.73
C LEU A 58 1.39 3.04 -17.09
N GLY A 59 1.39 1.95 -17.88
CA GLY A 59 2.62 1.27 -18.30
C GLY A 59 3.62 2.21 -18.99
N ILE A 60 3.15 3.04 -19.92
CA ILE A 60 4.00 4.01 -20.62
C ILE A 60 4.58 5.08 -19.66
N PRO A 61 3.79 5.79 -18.85
CA PRO A 61 4.31 6.73 -17.85
C PRO A 61 5.37 6.11 -16.93
N PHE A 62 5.12 4.91 -16.39
CA PHE A 62 6.07 4.25 -15.50
C PHE A 62 7.35 3.81 -16.20
N LEU A 63 7.26 3.40 -17.46
CA LEU A 63 8.43 3.07 -18.27
C LEU A 63 9.27 4.31 -18.51
N VAL A 64 8.66 5.43 -18.94
CA VAL A 64 9.36 6.70 -19.14
C VAL A 64 10.00 7.19 -17.84
N PHE A 65 9.28 7.12 -16.72
CA PHE A 65 9.82 7.46 -15.40
C PHE A 65 11.02 6.57 -15.02
N SER A 66 10.92 5.26 -15.26
CA SER A 66 12.02 4.32 -14.97
C SER A 66 13.25 4.60 -15.85
N LEU A 67 13.06 4.90 -17.14
CA LEU A 67 14.14 5.30 -18.03
C LEU A 67 14.78 6.62 -17.58
N ALA A 68 13.98 7.61 -17.19
CA ALA A 68 14.49 8.87 -16.65
C ALA A 68 15.31 8.65 -15.38
N CYS A 69 14.88 7.76 -14.47
CA CYS A 69 15.66 7.38 -13.30
C CYS A 69 16.97 6.68 -13.65
N LEU A 70 16.97 5.77 -14.63
CA LEU A 70 18.19 5.11 -15.09
C LEU A 70 19.18 6.10 -15.71
N LEU A 71 18.69 7.00 -16.57
CA LEU A 71 19.51 8.07 -17.15
C LEU A 71 20.09 8.97 -16.05
N ALA A 72 19.29 9.37 -15.07
CA ALA A 72 19.75 10.19 -13.96
C ALA A 72 20.88 9.52 -13.16
N VAL A 73 20.81 8.20 -12.94
CA VAL A 73 21.86 7.43 -12.26
C VAL A 73 23.13 7.32 -13.11
N LEU A 74 22.99 7.14 -14.43
CA LEU A 74 24.13 7.06 -15.35
C LEU A 74 24.86 8.40 -15.48
N THR A 75 24.14 9.52 -15.40
CA THR A 75 24.71 10.87 -15.44
C THR A 75 25.15 11.40 -14.08
N ALA A 76 24.97 10.62 -13.01
CA ALA A 76 25.31 11.05 -11.66
C ALA A 76 26.83 11.10 -11.45
N VAL A 77 27.28 12.05 -10.61
CA VAL A 77 28.70 12.18 -10.21
C VAL A 77 29.21 10.90 -9.54
N ASP A 78 28.36 10.26 -8.72
CA ASP A 78 28.63 8.97 -8.09
C ASP A 78 27.53 7.94 -8.42
N PRO A 79 27.70 7.16 -9.51
CA PRO A 79 26.72 6.16 -9.93
C PRO A 79 26.50 5.07 -8.89
N ALA A 80 27.57 4.64 -8.19
CA ALA A 80 27.50 3.57 -7.20
C ALA A 80 26.59 3.92 -6.01
N VAL A 81 26.59 5.18 -5.57
CA VAL A 81 25.69 5.67 -4.52
C VAL A 81 24.27 5.79 -5.07
N SER A 82 24.14 6.28 -6.31
CA SER A 82 22.88 6.55 -6.99
C SER A 82 22.12 5.29 -7.44
N LEU A 83 22.78 4.12 -7.48
CA LEU A 83 22.12 2.83 -7.73
C LEU A 83 21.29 2.34 -6.54
N LYS A 84 21.63 2.70 -5.28
CA LYS A 84 20.93 2.19 -4.09
C LYS A 84 19.43 2.53 -4.05
N PRO A 85 18.98 3.74 -4.42
CA PRO A 85 17.56 4.08 -4.47
C PRO A 85 16.80 3.43 -5.63
N LEU A 86 17.49 2.95 -6.67
CA LEU A 86 16.85 2.39 -7.87
C LEU A 86 15.96 1.17 -7.55
N LYS A 87 16.26 0.43 -6.48
CA LYS A 87 15.40 -0.64 -5.96
C LYS A 87 13.97 -0.18 -5.65
N LYS A 88 13.73 1.12 -5.42
CA LYS A 88 12.40 1.68 -5.23
C LYS A 88 11.54 1.58 -6.49
N LEU A 89 12.13 1.46 -7.68
CA LEU A 89 11.37 1.19 -8.92
C LEU A 89 10.59 -0.13 -8.83
N LEU A 90 11.04 -1.10 -8.02
CA LEU A 90 10.30 -2.34 -7.79
C LEU A 90 8.92 -2.09 -7.13
N LEU A 91 8.71 -0.96 -6.47
CA LEU A 91 7.40 -0.59 -5.91
C LEU A 91 6.37 -0.30 -7.01
N ILE A 92 6.80 0.06 -8.22
CA ILE A 92 5.90 0.23 -9.37
C ILE A 92 5.20 -1.11 -9.68
N LEU A 93 5.89 -2.23 -9.47
CA LEU A 93 5.35 -3.57 -9.69
C LEU A 93 4.08 -3.83 -8.87
N THR A 94 3.95 -3.19 -7.71
CA THR A 94 2.75 -3.28 -6.86
C THR A 94 1.50 -2.80 -7.58
N VAL A 95 1.59 -1.75 -8.39
CA VAL A 95 0.45 -1.21 -9.13
C VAL A 95 -0.07 -2.26 -10.11
N PHE A 96 0.81 -2.88 -10.89
CA PHE A 96 0.46 -3.93 -11.84
C PHE A 96 -0.04 -5.18 -11.13
N TRP A 97 0.62 -5.58 -10.05
CA TRP A 97 0.22 -6.73 -9.24
C TRP A 97 -1.20 -6.57 -8.70
N VAL A 98 -1.52 -5.45 -8.04
CA VAL A 98 -2.84 -5.18 -7.48
C VAL A 98 -3.90 -5.04 -8.57
N ALA A 99 -3.61 -4.31 -9.65
CA ALA A 99 -4.56 -4.10 -10.75
C ALA A 99 -5.05 -5.40 -11.40
N ASN A 100 -4.18 -6.42 -11.44
CA ASN A 100 -4.48 -7.68 -12.11
C ASN A 100 -4.91 -8.80 -11.16
N THR A 101 -4.60 -8.66 -9.87
CA THR A 101 -5.10 -9.56 -8.82
C THR A 101 -6.53 -9.18 -8.42
N VAL A 102 -6.86 -7.88 -8.41
CA VAL A 102 -8.14 -7.39 -7.89
C VAL A 102 -9.15 -7.12 -9.02
N GLN A 103 -9.86 -8.17 -9.40
CA GLN A 103 -10.79 -8.14 -10.55
C GLN A 103 -12.24 -7.83 -10.15
N GLY A 104 -12.67 -8.18 -8.93
CA GLY A 104 -14.05 -8.01 -8.47
C GLY A 104 -14.29 -6.78 -7.58
N ALA A 105 -15.44 -6.12 -7.75
CA ALA A 105 -15.87 -5.01 -6.90
C ALA A 105 -15.90 -5.38 -5.41
N ARG A 106 -16.41 -6.57 -5.07
CA ARG A 106 -16.44 -7.09 -3.70
C ARG A 106 -15.04 -7.22 -3.08
N GLN A 107 -14.06 -7.64 -3.87
CA GLN A 107 -12.67 -7.77 -3.39
C GLN A 107 -12.05 -6.39 -3.18
N ARG A 108 -12.26 -5.44 -4.10
CA ARG A 108 -11.85 -4.04 -3.92
C ARG A 108 -12.43 -3.45 -2.63
N ASP A 109 -13.72 -3.66 -2.42
CA ASP A 109 -14.43 -3.15 -1.25
C ASP A 109 -13.92 -3.73 0.07
N LEU A 110 -13.63 -5.04 0.08
CA LEU A 110 -13.02 -5.72 1.22
C LEU A 110 -11.64 -5.15 1.53
N LEU A 111 -10.80 -4.95 0.52
CA LEU A 111 -9.45 -4.41 0.70
C LEU A 111 -9.48 -2.98 1.23
N VAL A 112 -10.34 -2.12 0.67
CA VAL A 112 -10.54 -0.77 1.19
C VAL A 112 -11.05 -0.82 2.63
N LEU A 113 -11.99 -1.71 2.95
CA LEU A 113 -12.48 -1.86 4.32
C LEU A 113 -11.36 -2.29 5.28
N LEU A 114 -10.55 -3.29 4.90
CA LEU A 114 -9.41 -3.75 5.70
C LEU A 114 -8.38 -2.64 5.92
N LEU A 115 -8.12 -1.82 4.89
CA LEU A 115 -7.22 -0.67 4.98
C LEU A 115 -7.73 0.39 5.96
N VAL A 116 -9.03 0.67 5.92
CA VAL A 116 -9.66 1.62 6.86
C VAL A 116 -9.65 1.07 8.28
N ILE A 117 -9.94 -0.23 8.47
CA ILE A 117 -9.87 -0.88 9.79
C ILE A 117 -8.45 -0.84 10.35
N SER A 118 -7.43 -1.13 9.54
CA SER A 118 -6.03 -1.07 9.99
C SER A 118 -5.62 0.37 10.34
N ALA A 119 -6.08 1.37 9.58
CA ALA A 119 -5.82 2.78 9.89
C ALA A 119 -6.52 3.23 11.18
N CYS A 120 -7.75 2.78 11.44
CA CYS A 120 -8.43 3.02 12.71
C CYS A 120 -7.66 2.38 13.87
N GLY A 121 -7.21 1.14 13.73
CA GLY A 121 -6.38 0.47 14.74
C GLY A 121 -5.07 1.22 15.02
N ALA A 122 -4.41 1.69 13.95
CA ALA A 122 -3.20 2.49 14.06
C ALA A 122 -3.46 3.87 14.72
N SER A 123 -4.61 4.49 14.44
CA SER A 123 -5.04 5.75 15.06
C SER A 123 -5.35 5.58 16.55
N LEU A 124 -6.02 4.49 16.93
CA LEU A 124 -6.25 4.15 18.34
C LEU A 124 -4.94 3.94 19.11
N TYR A 125 -3.97 3.30 18.47
CA TYR A 125 -2.62 3.18 19.02
C TYR A 125 -1.92 4.54 19.13
N GLY A 126 -2.11 5.42 18.13
CA GLY A 126 -1.64 6.80 18.16
C GLY A 126 -2.21 7.60 19.33
N PHE A 127 -3.51 7.48 19.63
CA PHE A 127 -4.11 8.07 20.82
C PHE A 127 -3.49 7.54 22.11
N TYR A 128 -3.33 6.21 22.22
CA TYR A 128 -2.67 5.61 23.37
C TYR A 128 -1.25 6.17 23.58
N GLN A 129 -0.48 6.35 22.51
CA GLN A 129 0.85 6.97 22.56
C GLN A 129 0.78 8.43 23.01
N ALA A 130 -0.19 9.21 22.52
CA ALA A 130 -0.38 10.61 22.91
C ALA A 130 -0.76 10.78 24.40
N PHE A 131 -1.51 9.85 24.98
CA PHE A 131 -1.89 9.89 26.39
C PHE A 131 -0.78 9.42 27.34
N THR A 132 0.09 8.53 26.88
CA THR A 132 1.17 7.94 27.71
C THR A 132 2.48 8.72 27.60
N THR A 133 2.72 9.37 26.47
CA THR A 133 3.93 10.14 26.20
C THR A 133 3.53 11.60 26.02
N SER A 134 4.12 12.52 26.79
CA SER A 134 3.86 13.96 26.62
C SER A 134 4.16 14.37 25.18
N VAL A 135 3.12 14.79 24.45
CA VAL A 135 3.23 15.25 23.07
C VAL A 135 3.91 16.62 23.08
N THR A 136 5.14 16.69 22.58
CA THR A 136 5.87 17.95 22.38
C THR A 136 6.31 18.07 20.92
N LEU A 137 6.81 19.24 20.51
CA LEU A 137 7.36 19.44 19.16
C LEU A 137 8.45 18.41 18.79
N LYS A 138 9.09 17.78 19.79
CA LYS A 138 10.10 16.73 19.61
C LYS A 138 9.55 15.30 19.73
N THR A 139 8.35 15.12 20.28
CA THR A 139 7.71 13.82 20.57
C THR A 139 6.31 13.79 19.96
N ARG A 140 6.26 13.89 18.63
CA ARG A 140 5.01 13.71 17.87
C ARG A 140 4.61 12.24 17.87
N VAL A 141 3.32 11.98 17.65
CA VAL A 141 2.80 10.61 17.53
C VAL A 141 3.41 9.95 16.28
N GLU A 142 4.11 8.84 16.48
CA GLU A 142 4.70 8.05 15.40
C GLU A 142 3.98 6.71 15.22
N GLY A 143 3.13 6.33 16.17
CA GLY A 143 2.49 5.04 16.21
C GLY A 143 3.51 3.92 16.22
N THR A 144 3.31 2.90 15.39
CA THR A 144 4.28 1.81 15.21
C THR A 144 5.31 2.12 14.12
N MET A 145 5.20 3.27 13.45
CA MET A 145 6.17 3.71 12.47
C MET A 145 7.24 4.52 13.21
N SER A 146 8.51 4.15 13.09
CA SER A 146 9.63 4.82 13.77
C SER A 146 9.87 6.29 13.33
N ILE A 147 8.99 6.86 12.51
CA ILE A 147 9.09 8.22 11.94
C ILE A 147 7.68 8.79 11.83
N TYR A 148 7.40 9.87 12.57
CA TYR A 148 6.07 10.54 12.58
C TYR A 148 5.55 10.94 11.19
N MET A 149 6.44 11.38 10.28
CA MET A 149 6.03 11.78 8.92
C MET A 149 5.45 10.62 8.12
N THR A 150 6.00 9.41 8.29
CA THR A 150 5.49 8.21 7.60
C THR A 150 4.13 7.83 8.14
N PHE A 151 3.97 7.85 9.46
CA PHE A 151 2.70 7.57 10.13
C PHE A 151 1.59 8.52 9.67
N ALA A 152 1.83 9.83 9.78
CA ALA A 152 0.88 10.86 9.39
C ALA A 152 0.56 10.80 7.89
N GLY A 153 1.56 10.56 7.03
CA GLY A 153 1.36 10.42 5.59
C GLY A 153 0.45 9.25 5.23
N LEU A 154 0.62 8.10 5.88
CA LEU A 154 -0.24 6.92 5.68
C LEU A 154 -1.67 7.16 6.16
N LEU A 155 -1.83 7.73 7.37
CA LEU A 155 -3.14 8.09 7.92
C LEU A 155 -3.87 9.10 7.02
N MET A 156 -3.18 10.11 6.50
CA MET A 156 -3.76 11.09 5.59
C MET A 156 -4.32 10.44 4.32
N LEU A 157 -3.57 9.53 3.70
CA LEU A 157 -4.02 8.83 2.49
C LEU A 157 -5.28 8.00 2.74
N VAL A 158 -5.31 7.25 3.85
CA VAL A 158 -6.48 6.41 4.19
C VAL A 158 -7.66 7.26 4.66
N GLY A 159 -7.40 8.37 5.37
CA GLY A 159 -8.42 9.33 5.78
C GLY A 159 -9.13 9.96 4.58
N LEU A 160 -8.37 10.41 3.58
CA LEU A 160 -8.93 10.92 2.32
C LEU A 160 -9.74 9.86 1.57
N LEU A 161 -9.25 8.62 1.51
CA LEU A 161 -9.97 7.51 0.90
C LEU A 161 -11.30 7.22 1.62
N SER A 162 -11.29 7.19 2.95
CA SER A 162 -12.47 6.96 3.79
C SER A 162 -13.49 8.08 3.63
N LEU A 163 -13.03 9.34 3.60
CA LEU A 163 -13.86 10.52 3.38
C LEU A 163 -14.47 10.52 1.98
N ALA A 164 -13.69 10.22 0.94
CA ALA A 164 -14.18 10.09 -0.43
C ALA A 164 -15.25 8.99 -0.53
N ARG A 165 -15.03 7.84 0.11
CA ARG A 165 -16.00 6.74 0.16
C ARG A 165 -17.29 7.16 0.87
N PHE A 166 -17.20 7.89 1.97
CA PHE A 166 -18.36 8.42 2.68
C PHE A 166 -19.18 9.43 1.85
N LEU A 167 -18.51 10.34 1.13
CA LEU A 167 -19.16 11.41 0.37
C LEU A 167 -19.79 10.92 -0.94
N PHE A 168 -19.09 10.05 -1.68
CA PHE A 168 -19.44 9.75 -3.07
C PHE A 168 -20.11 8.37 -3.27
N ARG A 169 -19.99 7.45 -2.31
CA ARG A 169 -20.60 6.12 -2.44
C ARG A 169 -22.09 6.14 -2.10
N LYS A 170 -22.90 5.48 -2.94
CA LYS A 170 -24.32 5.22 -2.70
C LYS A 170 -24.55 3.71 -2.61
N PRO A 171 -25.28 3.19 -1.59
CA PRO A 171 -25.81 3.89 -0.42
C PRO A 171 -24.70 4.43 0.50
N ARG A 172 -25.03 5.45 1.31
CA ARG A 172 -24.06 6.04 2.24
C ARG A 172 -23.64 5.02 3.28
N GLU A 173 -22.34 4.97 3.54
CA GLU A 173 -21.73 4.09 4.55
C GLU A 173 -21.29 4.94 5.76
N PRO A 174 -22.16 5.17 6.77
CA PRO A 174 -21.86 6.08 7.87
C PRO A 174 -20.61 5.69 8.67
N GLY A 175 -20.28 4.38 8.72
CA GLY A 175 -19.05 3.88 9.35
C GLY A 175 -17.76 4.45 8.73
N MET A 176 -17.75 4.76 7.43
CA MET A 176 -16.59 5.39 6.77
C MET A 176 -16.41 6.86 7.18
N GLY A 177 -17.51 7.55 7.51
CA GLY A 177 -17.47 8.90 8.05
C GLY A 177 -16.87 8.93 9.47
N LEU A 178 -17.29 7.98 10.32
CA LEU A 178 -16.74 7.84 11.67
C LEU A 178 -15.24 7.50 11.63
N ALA A 179 -14.84 6.57 10.76
CA ALA A 179 -13.43 6.23 10.56
C ALA A 179 -12.61 7.43 10.09
N ALA A 180 -13.12 8.21 9.13
CA ALA A 180 -12.45 9.41 8.65
C ALA A 180 -12.29 10.46 9.76
N GLY A 181 -13.32 10.68 10.58
CA GLY A 181 -13.26 11.58 11.72
C GLY A 181 -12.22 11.14 12.75
N LEU A 182 -12.19 9.85 13.08
CA LEU A 182 -11.22 9.26 14.00
C LEU A 182 -9.77 9.46 13.51
N ILE A 183 -9.51 9.19 12.23
CA ILE A 183 -8.20 9.38 11.60
C ILE A 183 -7.79 10.86 11.62
N LEU A 184 -8.72 11.77 11.30
CA LEU A 184 -8.47 13.21 11.30
C LEU A 184 -8.13 13.74 12.70
N ILE A 185 -8.81 13.26 13.74
CA ILE A 185 -8.50 13.65 15.12
C ILE A 185 -7.10 13.15 15.51
N CYS A 186 -6.74 11.93 15.12
CA CYS A 186 -5.39 11.40 15.37
C CYS A 186 -4.29 12.20 14.64
N LEU A 187 -4.58 12.73 13.45
CA LEU A 187 -3.63 13.56 12.69
C LEU A 187 -3.38 14.94 13.31
N LEU A 188 -4.27 15.41 14.19
CA LEU A 188 -4.14 16.70 14.87
C LEU A 188 -3.31 16.64 16.16
N LEU A 189 -2.93 15.43 16.59
CA LEU A 189 -2.09 15.17 17.77
C LEU A 189 -0.62 15.08 17.38
#